data_AF-A0A017HEP7-F1
#
_entry.id   AF-A0A017HEP7-F1
#
_cell.length_a   1.000
_cell.length_b   1.000
_cell.length_c   1.000
_cell.angle_alpha   90.00
_cell.angle_beta   90.00
_cell.angle_gamma   90.00
#
_symmetry.space_group_name_H-M   'P 1'
#
loop_
_entity.id
_entity.type
_entity.pdbx_description
1 polymer ?
#
loop_
_entity_poly.entity_id
_entity_poly.type
_entity_poly.pdbx_seq_one_letter_code
_entity_poly.pdbx_strand_id
1 'polypeptide(L)' 'MLIRREGENPILLVGDLTYEATLLERNVVPGTGDRDTLLASFAKVKRLRERLPGLAVVASHDFAAEEMVSRAMGNA' A
#
# COMPACT_ATOMS: atom_id res chain seq x y z
N MET A 1 5.02 -5.45 -4.41
CA MET A 1 6.10 -6.26 -3.80
C MET A 1 5.94 -6.23 -2.29
N LEU A 2 6.00 -7.38 -1.60
CA LEU A 2 5.93 -7.45 -0.13
C LEU A 2 7.33 -7.65 0.46
N ILE A 3 7.75 -6.75 1.34
CA ILE A 3 9.02 -6.77 2.07
C ILE A 3 8.74 -7.13 3.52
N ARG A 4 9.52 -8.06 4.07
CA ARG A 4 9.45 -8.48 5.47
C ARG A 4 10.86 -8.65 6.00
N ARG A 5 11.14 -8.02 7.14
CA ARG A 5 12.41 -8.12 7.85
C ARG A 5 12.11 -8.28 9.34
N GLU A 6 12.93 -9.07 10.01
CA GLU A 6 12.78 -9.28 11.46
C GLU A 6 12.97 -7.96 12.21
N GLY A 7 12.08 -7.65 13.14
CA GLY A 7 12.10 -6.41 13.92
C GLY A 7 11.49 -5.17 13.24
N GLU A 8 11.08 -5.26 11.96
CA GLU A 8 10.47 -4.16 11.21
C GLU A 8 8.99 -4.43 10.87
N ASN A 9 8.21 -3.37 10.67
CA ASN A 9 6.85 -3.51 10.15
C ASN A 9 6.91 -3.97 8.68
N PRO A 10 6.00 -4.86 8.22
CA PRO A 10 5.99 -5.28 6.84
C PRO A 10 5.62 -4.11 5.92
N ILE A 11 6.19 -4.09 4.71
CA ILE A 11 5.95 -3.04 3.71
C ILE A 11 5.41 -3.68 2.44
N LEU A 12 4.28 -3.19 1.95
CA LEU A 12 3.74 -3.54 0.64
C LEU A 12 3.89 -2.35 -0.31
N LEU A 13 4.82 -2.47 -1.25
CA LEU A 13 4.93 -1.54 -2.37
C LEU A 13 3.86 -1.90 -3.42
N VAL A 14 2.92 -1.01 -3.67
CA VAL A 14 1.79 -1.26 -4.58
C VAL A 14 1.95 -0.65 -5.97
N GLY A 15 3.05 0.08 -6.21
CA GLY A 15 3.31 0.65 -7.53
C GLY A 15 2.23 1.66 -7.93
N ASP A 16 1.79 1.57 -9.18
CA ASP A 16 0.76 2.43 -9.77
C ASP A 16 -0.66 1.88 -9.60
N LEU A 17 -0.83 0.86 -8.73
CA LEU A 17 -2.17 0.37 -8.38
C LEU A 17 -3.06 1.52 -7.87
N THR A 18 -2.46 2.46 -7.15
CA THR A 18 -3.07 3.72 -6.74
C THR A 18 -1.99 4.80 -6.71
N TYR A 19 -2.38 6.07 -6.80
CA TYR A 19 -1.42 7.18 -6.65
C TYR A 19 -1.12 7.49 -5.18
N GLU A 20 -2.12 7.37 -4.32
CA GLU A 20 -1.99 7.58 -2.88
C GLU A 20 -2.65 6.41 -2.14
N ALA A 21 -2.03 5.95 -1.05
CA ALA A 21 -2.56 4.80 -0.31
C ALA A 21 -4.00 5.05 0.21
N THR A 22 -4.34 6.30 0.51
CA THR A 22 -5.67 6.70 1.00
C THR A 22 -6.78 6.54 -0.04
N LEU A 23 -6.46 6.61 -1.34
CA LEU A 23 -7.43 6.43 -2.43
C LEU A 23 -7.87 4.97 -2.55
N LEU A 24 -6.93 4.04 -2.35
CA LEU A 24 -7.22 2.61 -2.27
C LEU A 24 -8.23 2.29 -1.15
N GLU A 25 -8.08 2.92 0.02
CA GLU A 25 -9.01 2.77 1.14
C GLU A 25 -10.42 3.22 0.82
N ARG A 26 -10.52 4.32 0.06
CA ARG A 26 -11.78 4.93 -0.36
C ARG A 26 -12.37 4.28 -1.62
N ASN A 27 -11.71 3.26 -2.18
CA ASN A 27 -12.03 2.64 -3.47
C ASN A 27 -12.09 3.64 -4.64
N VAL A 28 -11.26 4.68 -4.60
CA VAL A 28 -11.09 5.62 -5.71
C VAL A 28 -10.02 5.07 -6.64
N VAL A 29 -10.44 4.66 -7.84
CA VAL A 29 -9.55 4.11 -8.86
C VAL A 29 -8.89 5.21 -9.69
N PRO A 30 -7.67 5.00 -10.22
CA PRO A 30 -7.08 5.88 -11.22
C PRO A 30 -7.94 6.03 -12.49
N GLY A 31 -7.67 7.07 -13.27
CA GLY A 31 -8.32 7.28 -14.58
C GLY A 31 -7.85 6.33 -15.68
N THR A 32 -7.02 5.34 -15.36
CA THR A 32 -6.41 4.37 -16.28
C THR A 32 -6.61 2.94 -15.76
N GLY A 33 -6.62 1.97 -16.68
CA GLY A 33 -6.80 0.55 -16.36
C GLY A 33 -8.26 0.10 -16.30
N ASP A 34 -8.47 -1.18 -15.99
CA ASP A 34 -9.79 -1.77 -15.84
C ASP A 34 -10.32 -1.59 -14.42
N ARG A 35 -11.49 -0.94 -14.31
CA ARG A 35 -12.08 -0.54 -13.02
C ARG A 35 -12.34 -1.73 -12.09
N ASP A 36 -12.93 -2.80 -12.61
CA ASP A 36 -13.33 -3.93 -11.78
C ASP A 36 -12.12 -4.73 -11.31
N THR A 37 -11.11 -4.88 -12.18
CA THR A 37 -9.82 -5.48 -11.84
C THR A 37 -9.09 -4.66 -10.77
N LEU A 38 -9.11 -3.33 -10.86
CA LEU A 38 -8.51 -2.45 -9.86
C LEU A 38 -9.21 -2.59 -8.50
N LEU A 39 -10.54 -2.55 -8.47
CA LEU A 39 -11.31 -2.74 -7.25
C LEU A 39 -11.09 -4.12 -6.61
N ALA A 40 -11.04 -5.17 -7.43
CA ALA A 40 -10.69 -6.52 -6.97
C ALA A 40 -9.28 -6.57 -6.38
N SER A 41 -8.33 -5.82 -6.95
CA SER A 41 -6.96 -5.72 -6.45
C SER A 41 -6.88 -4.93 -5.15
N PHE A 42 -7.64 -3.84 -5.00
CA PHE A 42 -7.76 -3.09 -3.75
C PHE A 42 -8.30 -3.97 -2.62
N ALA A 43 -9.30 -4.81 -2.91
CA ALA A 43 -9.84 -5.75 -1.94
C ALA A 43 -8.77 -6.76 -1.46
N LYS A 44 -7.89 -7.24 -2.35
CA LYS A 44 -6.77 -8.12 -1.99
C LYS A 44 -5.77 -7.42 -1.07
N VAL A 45 -5.46 -6.15 -1.33
CA VAL A 45 -4.56 -5.34 -0.49
C VAL A 45 -5.15 -5.13 0.91
N LYS A 46 -6.42 -4.73 1.00
CA LYS A 46 -7.10 -4.53 2.29
C LYS A 46 -7.14 -5.83 3.11
N ARG A 47 -7.48 -6.95 2.48
CA ARG A 47 -7.45 -8.27 3.12
C ARG A 47 -6.04 -8.69 3.57
N LEU A 48 -5.01 -8.29 2.84
CA LEU A 48 -3.63 -8.56 3.26
C LEU A 48 -3.27 -7.75 4.50
N ARG A 49 -3.66 -6.47 4.57
CA ARG A 49 -3.45 -5.64 5.76
C ARG A 49 -4.16 -6.18 7.00
N GLU A 50 -5.38 -6.70 6.86
CA GLU A 50 -6.10 -7.35 7.96
C GLU A 50 -5.31 -8.55 8.54
N ARG A 51 -4.52 -9.23 7.71
CA ARG A 51 -3.72 -10.40 8.10
C ARG A 51 -2.31 -10.07 8.58
N LEU A 52 -1.83 -8.86 8.29
CA LEU A 52 -0.51 -8.39 8.63
C LEU A 52 -0.63 -7.07 9.41
N PRO A 53 -0.85 -7.13 10.74
CA PRO A 53 -0.87 -5.95 11.59
C PRO A 53 0.40 -5.11 11.38
N GLY A 54 0.23 -3.79 11.29
CA GLY A 54 1.34 -2.86 11.04
C GLY A 54 1.79 -2.76 9.58
N LEU A 55 1.17 -3.47 8.63
CA LEU A 55 1.52 -3.38 7.21
C LEU A 55 1.41 -1.94 6.67
N ALA A 56 2.55 -1.38 6.28
CA ALA A 56 2.62 -0.12 5.55
C ALA A 56 2.34 -0.38 4.05
N VAL A 57 1.32 0.28 3.51
CA VAL A 57 0.98 0.21 2.07
C VAL A 57 1.52 1.47 1.40
N VAL A 58 2.49 1.32 0.50
CA VAL A 58 3.22 2.46 -0.09
C VAL A 58 3.00 2.48 -1.60
N ALA A 59 2.41 3.56 -2.10
CA ALA A 59 2.21 3.82 -3.52
C ALA A 59 3.38 4.61 -4.12
N SER A 60 3.64 4.45 -5.43
CA SER A 60 4.78 5.10 -6.09
C SER A 60 4.74 6.63 -6.09
N HIS A 61 3.53 7.19 -6.10
CA HIS A 61 3.29 8.63 -6.31
C HIS A 61 2.78 9.34 -5.04
N ASP A 62 2.81 8.65 -3.91
CA ASP A 62 2.39 9.21 -2.63
C ASP A 62 3.53 10.06 -2.07
N PHE A 63 3.30 11.34 -1.83
CA PHE A 63 4.31 12.23 -1.26
C PHE A 63 4.72 11.80 0.17
N ALA A 64 3.87 11.04 0.87
CA ALA A 64 4.20 10.49 2.18
C ALA A 64 5.01 9.18 2.12
N ALA A 65 5.33 8.66 0.92
CA ALA A 65 5.98 7.35 0.77
C ALA A 65 7.30 7.22 1.55
N GLU A 66 8.14 8.24 1.52
CA GLU A 66 9.42 8.26 2.25
C GLU A 66 9.21 8.10 3.76
N GLU A 67 8.32 8.92 4.35
CA GLU A 67 8.01 8.88 5.77
C GLU A 67 7.42 7.52 6.17
N MET A 68 6.52 6.98 5.35
CA MET A 68 5.89 5.67 5.59
C MET A 68 6.92 4.54 5.62
N VAL A 69 7.88 4.54 4.68
CA VAL A 69 8.96 3.55 4.65
C VAL A 69 9.89 3.72 5.86
N SER A 70 10.32 4.94 6.17
CA SER A 70 11.20 5.22 7.31
C SER A 70 10.57 4.75 8.64
N ARG A 71 9.30 5.06 8.86
CA ARG A 71 8.55 4.62 10.04
C ARG A 71 8.41 3.10 10.10
N ALA A 72 8.15 2.45 8.96
CA ALA A 72 8.02 0.99 8.92
C ALA A 72 9.33 0.27 9.27
N MET A 73 10.47 0.87 8.89
CA MET A 73 11.82 0.37 9.21
C MET A 73 12.28 0.72 10.63
N GLY A 74 11.51 1.49 11.41
CA GLY A 74 11.90 1.92 12.75
C GLY A 74 12.96 3.02 12.78
N ASN A 75 13.13 3.77 11.68
CA ASN A 75 14.10 4.85 11.53
C ASN A 75 13.51 6.25 11.83
N ALA A 76 12.32 6.31 12.44
CA ALA A 76 11.57 7.54 12.72
C ALA A 76 11.63 7.94 14.21
#